data_AF-A0A3G9J3Y7-F1
#
_entry.id   AF-A0A3G9J3Y7-F1
#
_cell.length_a   1.000
_cell.length_b   1.000
_cell.length_c   1.000
_cell.angle_alpha   90.00
_cell.angle_beta   90.00
_cell.angle_gamma   90.00
#
_symmetry.space_group_name_H-M   'P 1'
#
loop_
_entity.id
_entity.type
_entity.pdbx_description
1 polymer ?
#
loop_
_entity_poly.entity_id
_entity_poly.type
_entity_poly.pdbx_seq_one_letter_code
_entity_poly.pdbx_strand_id
1 'polypeptide(L)'
;MAEPTGVQIARKAFREPFESIGWKPRAAGWFTKDLGRGWTGVVCVTHSNTGNPAIVDVSLNIDLRHDDVEQQAANFVSIRSDYKARTILRQLHQLCPKDALPASRLNAHNAPEVAAAILAAFIRYGQPWLEDVAADDTLALDLTSRAVGGSTMHVVRYVLFGEALGGADERYQRLLRVRDYIMTSRLGWTRETTVNAFETLAEGTGIELPERAQAERPVTELEMYRPILASAEVIAADLRAYGEPAAAAWILVCSNDDLARVCAVASWLIYNGPTAKDGSSMFLATALSLAAIYIHEAAPRDLKRARRVRIEEVPSGTPQRFPSSHGYTAVAQNYPVRDDARAYWARAQSR
;
A
#
# COMPACT_ATOMS: atom_id res chain seq x y z
N MET A 1 -4.22 0.57 43.23
CA MET A 1 -3.38 0.40 42.02
C MET A 1 -4.27 0.58 40.81
N ALA A 2 -3.83 1.27 39.76
CA ALA A 2 -4.61 1.38 38.53
C ALA A 2 -4.76 -0.01 37.87
N GLU A 3 -5.92 -0.30 37.29
CA GLU A 3 -6.13 -1.52 36.51
C GLU A 3 -5.20 -1.54 35.28
N PRO A 4 -4.65 -2.71 34.90
CA PRO A 4 -3.79 -2.80 33.73
C PRO A 4 -4.58 -2.51 32.45
N THR A 5 -4.02 -1.70 31.57
CA THR A 5 -4.55 -1.45 30.23
C THR A 5 -4.53 -2.72 29.37
N GLY A 6 -5.41 -2.82 28.37
CA GLY A 6 -5.44 -3.93 27.41
C GLY A 6 -4.08 -4.18 26.74
N VAL A 7 -3.30 -3.11 26.48
CA VAL A 7 -1.93 -3.21 25.96
C VAL A 7 -0.98 -3.89 26.96
N GLN A 8 -1.07 -3.56 28.25
CA GLN A 8 -0.28 -4.21 29.30
C GLN A 8 -0.69 -5.68 29.46
N ILE A 9 -1.99 -5.97 29.39
CA ILE A 9 -2.52 -7.34 29.44
C ILE A 9 -1.99 -8.15 28.26
N ALA A 10 -2.10 -7.64 27.02
CA ALA A 10 -1.58 -8.31 25.83
C ALA A 10 -0.07 -8.56 25.93
N ARG A 11 0.73 -7.54 26.29
CA ARG A 11 2.18 -7.70 26.44
C ARG A 11 2.56 -8.79 27.45
N LYS A 12 1.84 -8.87 28.58
CA LYS A 12 2.06 -9.91 29.58
C LYS A 12 1.66 -11.29 29.05
N ALA A 13 0.49 -11.38 28.41
CA ALA A 13 -0.09 -12.64 27.95
C ALA A 13 0.73 -13.31 26.83
N PHE A 14 1.34 -12.54 25.94
CA PHE A 14 2.12 -13.08 24.82
C PHE A 14 3.59 -13.34 25.14
N ARG A 15 4.14 -12.75 26.20
CA ARG A 15 5.58 -12.79 26.45
C ARG A 15 6.11 -14.19 26.72
N GLU A 16 5.64 -14.82 27.79
CA GLU A 16 6.08 -16.15 28.20
C GLU A 16 5.78 -17.21 27.12
N PRO A 17 4.60 -17.23 26.46
CA PRO A 17 4.33 -18.19 25.39
C PRO A 17 5.32 -18.09 24.22
N PHE A 18 5.66 -16.89 23.73
CA PHE A 18 6.67 -16.74 22.67
C PHE A 18 8.09 -17.09 23.15
N GLU A 19 8.46 -16.68 24.38
CA GLU A 19 9.75 -17.07 24.98
C GLU A 19 9.91 -18.60 25.03
N SER A 20 8.83 -19.33 25.36
CA SER A 20 8.84 -20.80 25.48
C SER A 20 9.17 -21.54 24.17
N ILE A 21 8.95 -20.91 23.02
CA ILE A 21 9.29 -21.46 21.69
C ILE A 21 10.53 -20.82 21.06
N GLY A 22 11.38 -20.19 21.89
CA GLY A 22 12.69 -19.66 21.51
C GLY A 22 12.66 -18.27 20.88
N TRP A 23 11.54 -17.55 20.94
CA TRP A 23 11.46 -16.17 20.46
C TRP A 23 11.89 -15.18 21.54
N LYS A 24 12.83 -14.29 21.22
CA LYS A 24 13.36 -13.30 22.16
C LYS A 24 12.45 -12.07 22.23
N PRO A 25 11.95 -11.67 23.41
CA PRO A 25 11.09 -10.49 23.55
C PRO A 25 11.87 -9.21 23.27
N ARG A 26 11.17 -8.23 22.72
CA ARG A 26 11.64 -6.86 22.47
C ARG A 26 10.61 -5.87 23.00
N ALA A 27 10.94 -4.58 22.98
CA ALA A 27 10.01 -3.56 23.48
C ALA A 27 8.76 -3.47 22.59
N ALA A 28 7.63 -3.13 23.22
CA ALA A 28 6.34 -2.87 22.57
C ALA A 28 5.64 -4.09 21.92
N GLY A 29 5.81 -5.29 22.46
CA GLY A 29 5.10 -6.49 21.96
C GLY A 29 5.73 -7.11 20.71
N TRP A 30 7.01 -6.80 20.48
CA TRP A 30 7.82 -7.36 19.40
C TRP A 30 8.62 -8.56 19.90
N PHE A 31 8.88 -9.49 19.01
CA PHE A 31 9.63 -10.72 19.24
C PHE A 31 10.55 -10.98 18.05
N THR A 32 11.74 -11.52 18.31
CA THR A 32 12.71 -11.84 17.26
C THR A 32 13.29 -13.23 17.45
N LYS A 33 13.50 -13.96 16.36
CA LYS A 33 14.20 -15.25 16.37
C LYS A 33 15.24 -15.26 15.24
N ASP A 34 16.44 -15.68 15.56
CA ASP A 34 17.48 -15.94 14.56
C ASP A 34 17.08 -17.21 13.81
N LEU A 35 16.96 -17.10 12.49
CA LEU A 35 16.60 -18.19 11.58
C LEU A 35 17.83 -18.72 10.81
N GLY A 36 19.03 -18.20 11.10
CA GLY A 36 20.27 -18.54 10.44
C GLY A 36 20.52 -17.76 9.16
N ARG A 37 21.75 -17.85 8.62
CA ARG A 37 22.16 -17.22 7.34
C ARG A 37 21.93 -15.70 7.26
N GLY A 38 21.94 -15.01 8.41
CA GLY A 38 21.68 -13.57 8.48
C GLY A 38 20.20 -13.19 8.51
N TRP A 39 19.29 -14.17 8.53
CA TRP A 39 17.86 -13.97 8.65
C TRP A 39 17.39 -13.89 10.10
N THR A 40 16.65 -12.83 10.39
CA THR A 40 15.92 -12.64 11.63
C THR A 40 14.43 -12.62 11.33
N GLY A 41 13.71 -13.59 11.89
CA GLY A 41 12.25 -13.58 11.94
C GLY A 41 11.79 -12.52 12.95
N VAL A 42 10.79 -11.73 12.58
CA VAL A 42 10.23 -10.66 13.41
C VAL A 42 8.73 -10.85 13.54
N VAL A 43 8.25 -10.87 14.78
CA VAL A 43 6.82 -11.01 15.09
C VAL A 43 6.39 -9.83 15.97
N CYS A 44 5.26 -9.23 15.66
CA CYS A 44 4.71 -8.12 16.42
C CYS A 44 3.23 -8.38 16.74
N VAL A 45 2.91 -8.38 18.04
CA VAL A 45 1.52 -8.35 18.49
C VAL A 45 1.05 -6.92 18.41
N THR A 46 0.31 -6.60 17.35
CA THR A 46 -0.33 -5.29 17.20
C THR A 46 -1.66 -5.25 17.90
N HIS A 47 -2.07 -4.03 18.20
CA HIS A 47 -3.30 -3.78 18.91
C HIS A 47 -4.03 -2.55 18.36
N SER A 48 -5.36 -2.62 18.29
CA SER A 48 -6.23 -1.47 18.00
C SER A 48 -7.08 -1.12 19.21
N ASN A 49 -7.24 0.18 19.46
CA ASN A 49 -8.03 0.68 20.58
C ASN A 49 -9.52 0.45 20.31
N THR A 50 -10.24 -0.09 21.30
CA THR A 50 -11.69 -0.33 21.23
C THR A 50 -12.51 0.81 21.85
N GLY A 51 -11.85 1.84 22.38
CA GLY A 51 -12.47 2.89 23.20
C GLY A 51 -12.57 2.52 24.67
N ASN A 52 -12.43 1.24 25.03
CA ASN A 52 -12.31 0.78 26.41
C ASN A 52 -10.83 0.49 26.73
N PRO A 53 -10.21 1.17 27.71
CA PRO A 53 -8.78 0.98 28.02
C PRO A 53 -8.43 -0.42 28.53
N ALA A 54 -9.40 -1.22 28.98
CA ALA A 54 -9.21 -2.60 29.45
C ALA A 54 -9.40 -3.66 28.35
N ILE A 55 -9.87 -3.28 27.16
CA ILE A 55 -10.17 -4.18 26.06
C ILE A 55 -9.40 -3.76 24.81
N VAL A 56 -8.80 -4.72 24.14
CA VAL A 56 -8.00 -4.46 22.95
C VAL A 56 -8.21 -5.54 21.90
N ASP A 57 -8.31 -5.15 20.64
CA ASP A 57 -8.30 -6.12 19.54
C ASP A 57 -6.83 -6.35 19.17
N VAL A 58 -6.37 -7.60 19.25
CA VAL A 58 -4.99 -8.01 18.95
C VAL A 58 -4.91 -8.74 17.63
N SER A 59 -3.80 -8.54 16.93
CA SER A 59 -3.45 -9.28 15.71
C SER A 59 -1.95 -9.51 15.65
N LEU A 60 -1.53 -10.50 14.86
CA LEU A 60 -0.12 -10.84 14.70
C LEU A 60 0.39 -10.31 13.34
N ASN A 61 1.44 -9.50 13.38
CA ASN A 61 2.24 -9.21 12.19
C ASN A 61 3.48 -10.09 12.21
N ILE A 62 3.74 -10.71 11.07
CA ILE A 62 4.91 -11.55 10.83
C ILE A 62 5.69 -10.87 9.72
N ASP A 63 6.97 -10.64 9.97
CA ASP A 63 7.90 -9.98 9.08
C ASP A 63 9.22 -10.77 9.06
N LEU A 64 9.99 -10.63 7.98
CA LEU A 64 11.30 -11.25 7.81
C LEU A 64 12.32 -10.17 7.46
N ARG A 65 13.50 -10.26 8.07
CA ARG A 65 14.59 -9.28 7.95
C ARG A 65 15.91 -10.00 7.68
N HIS A 66 16.67 -9.51 6.71
CA HIS A 66 18.08 -9.86 6.57
C HIS A 66 18.93 -8.75 7.21
N ASP A 67 19.72 -9.09 8.22
CA ASP A 67 20.33 -8.08 9.10
C ASP A 67 21.33 -7.18 8.40
N ASP A 68 22.18 -7.75 7.53
CA ASP A 68 23.15 -6.98 6.75
C ASP A 68 22.48 -6.01 5.77
N VAL A 69 21.42 -6.47 5.09
CA VAL A 69 20.67 -5.64 4.13
C VAL A 69 19.93 -4.53 4.85
N GLU A 70 19.33 -4.78 6.01
CA GLU A 70 18.70 -3.71 6.78
C GLU A 70 19.71 -2.70 7.34
N GLN A 71 20.91 -3.15 7.70
CA GLN A 71 21.95 -2.22 8.14
C GLN A 71 22.42 -1.35 6.97
N GLN A 72 22.63 -1.93 5.79
CA GLN A 72 23.00 -1.20 4.59
C GLN A 72 21.89 -0.24 4.13
N ALA A 73 20.63 -0.69 4.13
CA ALA A 73 19.48 0.14 3.78
C ALA A 73 19.34 1.32 4.75
N ALA A 74 19.51 1.08 6.04
CA ALA A 74 19.46 2.11 7.07
C ALA A 74 20.56 3.16 6.91
N ASN A 75 21.79 2.71 6.62
CA ASN A 75 22.92 3.60 6.31
C ASN A 75 22.61 4.44 5.07
N PHE A 76 22.07 3.83 4.02
CA PHE A 76 21.77 4.49 2.75
C PHE A 76 20.78 5.65 2.92
N VAL A 77 19.70 5.46 3.68
CA VAL A 77 18.70 6.52 3.90
C VAL A 77 18.95 7.35 5.16
N SER A 78 20.10 7.17 5.83
CA SER A 78 20.44 7.85 7.09
C SER A 78 19.38 7.70 8.19
N ILE A 79 18.72 6.54 8.28
CA ILE A 79 17.78 6.23 9.37
C ILE A 79 18.41 5.22 10.33
N ARG A 80 17.96 5.22 11.59
CA ARG A 80 18.39 4.19 12.54
C ARG A 80 17.83 2.82 12.14
N SER A 81 18.71 1.82 11.99
CA SER A 81 18.29 0.43 11.93
C SER A 81 17.87 -0.01 13.33
N ASP A 82 16.58 -0.24 13.53
CA ASP A 82 16.10 -1.01 14.68
C ASP A 82 15.07 -2.04 14.21
N TYR A 83 14.64 -2.93 15.10
CA TYR A 83 13.65 -3.96 14.77
C TYR A 83 12.24 -3.38 14.55
N LYS A 84 12.03 -2.08 14.80
CA LYS A 84 10.76 -1.36 14.55
C LYS A 84 10.78 -0.62 13.22
N ALA A 85 11.96 -0.36 12.65
CA ALA A 85 12.10 0.10 11.29
C ALA A 85 11.39 -0.91 10.39
N ARG A 86 10.70 -0.41 9.36
CA ARG A 86 10.03 -1.25 8.34
C ARG A 86 11.04 -2.33 7.92
N THR A 87 10.69 -3.58 7.69
CA THR A 87 11.65 -4.61 7.24
C THR A 87 11.62 -4.80 5.72
N ILE A 88 12.55 -5.58 5.15
CA ILE A 88 12.62 -6.01 3.73
C ILE A 88 11.28 -6.54 3.28
N LEU A 89 10.68 -7.34 4.15
CA LEU A 89 9.41 -7.97 3.93
C LEU A 89 8.43 -7.53 5.02
N ARG A 90 7.94 -6.28 4.92
CA ARG A 90 6.83 -5.82 5.73
C ARG A 90 5.52 -6.30 5.09
N GLN A 91 4.55 -6.68 5.92
CA GLN A 91 3.23 -7.14 5.47
C GLN A 91 3.20 -8.53 4.84
N LEU A 92 4.16 -9.39 5.16
CA LEU A 92 4.11 -10.80 4.79
C LEU A 92 2.90 -11.52 5.38
N HIS A 93 2.31 -11.00 6.44
CA HIS A 93 1.00 -11.44 6.93
C HIS A 93 -0.10 -11.40 5.84
N GLN A 94 0.08 -10.64 4.76
CA GLN A 94 -0.83 -10.65 3.62
C GLN A 94 -0.61 -11.84 2.68
N LEU A 95 0.57 -12.45 2.73
CA LEU A 95 0.99 -13.61 1.94
C LEU A 95 0.89 -14.91 2.77
N CYS A 96 0.99 -14.81 4.09
CA CYS A 96 0.48 -15.82 5.00
C CYS A 96 -1.04 -15.94 4.80
N PRO A 97 -1.64 -17.15 4.81
CA PRO A 97 -3.09 -17.29 4.69
C PRO A 97 -3.79 -16.44 5.77
N LYS A 98 -4.41 -15.32 5.38
CA LYS A 98 -4.98 -14.34 6.33
C LYS A 98 -6.04 -14.96 7.24
N ASP A 99 -6.71 -16.00 6.77
CA ASP A 99 -7.73 -16.74 7.51
C ASP A 99 -7.13 -17.57 8.66
N ALA A 100 -5.81 -17.75 8.68
CA ALA A 100 -5.12 -18.55 9.70
C ALA A 100 -4.81 -17.76 10.99
N LEU A 101 -4.80 -16.41 10.96
CA LEU A 101 -4.42 -15.57 12.10
C LEU A 101 -5.48 -14.49 12.38
N PRO A 102 -6.67 -14.88 12.89
CA PRO A 102 -7.76 -13.94 13.10
C PRO A 102 -7.41 -12.90 14.18
N ALA A 103 -7.83 -11.66 13.94
CA ALA A 103 -7.84 -10.64 14.97
C ALA A 103 -8.78 -11.09 16.11
N SER A 104 -8.32 -10.97 17.35
CA SER A 104 -9.03 -11.48 18.52
C SER A 104 -9.19 -10.39 19.57
N ARG A 105 -10.36 -10.31 20.19
CA ARG A 105 -10.61 -9.37 21.27
C ARG A 105 -10.08 -9.91 22.60
N LEU A 106 -9.23 -9.14 23.25
CA LEU A 106 -8.50 -9.52 24.45
C LEU A 106 -8.86 -8.60 25.64
N ASN A 107 -9.06 -9.20 26.80
CA ASN A 107 -9.23 -8.57 28.10
C ASN A 107 -8.57 -9.41 29.21
N ALA A 108 -8.66 -9.00 30.47
CA ALA A 108 -8.00 -9.70 31.59
C ALA A 108 -8.47 -11.15 31.80
N HIS A 109 -9.70 -11.49 31.41
CA HIS A 109 -10.29 -12.81 31.64
C HIS A 109 -9.92 -13.82 30.57
N ASN A 110 -9.82 -13.40 29.31
CA ASN A 110 -9.57 -14.30 28.18
C ASN A 110 -8.14 -14.23 27.61
N ALA A 111 -7.28 -13.35 28.14
CA ALA A 111 -5.94 -13.14 27.59
C ALA A 111 -5.08 -14.41 27.47
N PRO A 112 -5.05 -15.34 28.45
CA PRO A 112 -4.27 -16.57 28.30
C PRO A 112 -4.77 -17.46 27.16
N GLU A 113 -6.10 -17.60 27.01
CA GLU A 113 -6.72 -18.40 25.96
C GLU A 113 -6.46 -17.81 24.57
N VAL A 114 -6.68 -16.50 24.42
CA VAL A 114 -6.42 -15.78 23.17
C VAL A 114 -4.94 -15.86 22.78
N ALA A 115 -4.03 -15.71 23.74
CA ALA A 115 -2.60 -15.82 23.49
C ALA A 115 -2.20 -17.25 23.06
N ALA A 116 -2.74 -18.27 23.72
CA ALA A 116 -2.50 -19.67 23.35
C ALA A 116 -3.04 -19.99 21.94
N ALA A 117 -4.23 -19.52 21.58
CA ALA A 117 -4.82 -19.73 20.26
C ALA A 117 -4.00 -19.07 19.15
N ILE A 118 -3.61 -17.80 19.32
CA ILE A 118 -2.77 -17.08 18.35
C ILE A 118 -1.39 -17.73 18.25
N LEU A 119 -0.79 -18.16 19.38
CA LEU A 119 0.50 -18.85 19.35
C LEU A 119 0.40 -20.20 18.63
N ALA A 120 -0.65 -20.98 18.87
CA ALA A 120 -0.86 -22.26 18.19
C ALA A 120 -0.99 -22.06 16.66
N ALA A 121 -1.73 -21.03 16.24
CA ALA A 121 -1.84 -20.67 14.84
C ALA A 121 -0.49 -20.21 14.26
N PHE A 122 0.28 -19.42 15.01
CA PHE A 122 1.62 -18.99 14.61
C PHE A 122 2.57 -20.18 14.44
N ILE A 123 2.62 -21.12 15.39
CA ILE A 123 3.44 -22.34 15.30
C ILE A 123 3.03 -23.19 14.11
N ARG A 124 1.72 -23.29 13.84
CA ARG A 124 1.20 -24.13 12.75
C ARG A 124 1.47 -23.55 11.36
N TYR A 125 1.41 -22.23 11.22
CA TYR A 125 1.42 -21.58 9.89
C TYR A 125 2.52 -20.54 9.74
N GLY A 126 2.70 -19.67 10.73
CA GLY A 126 3.62 -18.53 10.64
C GLY A 126 5.09 -18.92 10.73
N GLN A 127 5.46 -19.76 11.71
CA GLN A 127 6.85 -20.17 11.91
C GLN A 127 7.39 -21.04 10.76
N PRO A 128 6.69 -22.11 10.30
CA PRO A 128 7.16 -22.91 9.17
C PRO A 128 7.34 -22.06 7.92
N TRP A 129 6.40 -21.15 7.65
CA TRP A 129 6.49 -20.24 6.52
C TRP A 129 7.71 -19.30 6.61
N LEU A 130 8.04 -18.77 7.80
CA LEU A 130 9.26 -17.97 7.99
C LEU A 130 10.53 -18.79 7.76
N GLU A 131 10.55 -20.04 8.25
CA GLU A 131 11.68 -20.96 8.10
C GLU A 131 11.89 -21.34 6.62
N ASP A 132 10.80 -21.62 5.88
CA ASP A 132 10.84 -21.91 4.45
C ASP A 132 11.38 -20.73 3.64
N VAL A 133 10.92 -19.50 3.91
CA VAL A 133 11.38 -18.30 3.21
C VAL A 133 12.83 -17.96 3.58
N ALA A 134 13.24 -18.14 4.84
CA ALA A 134 14.63 -17.93 5.25
C ALA A 134 15.59 -19.01 4.70
N ALA A 135 15.08 -20.18 4.34
CA ALA A 135 15.86 -21.25 3.71
C ALA A 135 16.10 -21.03 2.21
N ASP A 136 15.23 -20.27 1.53
CA ASP A 136 15.28 -20.00 0.09
C ASP A 136 15.35 -18.50 -0.21
N ASP A 137 16.56 -18.02 -0.46
CA ASP A 137 16.80 -16.60 -0.77
C ASP A 137 16.12 -16.16 -2.08
N THR A 138 15.90 -17.07 -3.03
CA THR A 138 15.21 -16.78 -4.28
C THR A 138 13.73 -16.51 -4.00
N LEU A 139 13.12 -17.35 -3.16
CA LEU A 139 11.76 -17.14 -2.68
C LEU A 139 11.63 -15.85 -1.88
N ALA A 140 12.57 -15.58 -0.96
CA ALA A 140 12.59 -14.34 -0.20
C ALA A 140 12.66 -13.09 -1.11
N LEU A 141 13.45 -13.17 -2.18
CA LEU A 141 13.60 -12.08 -3.14
C LEU A 141 12.35 -11.89 -3.99
N ASP A 142 11.75 -12.98 -4.49
CA ASP A 142 10.48 -12.93 -5.22
C ASP A 142 9.36 -12.32 -4.35
N LEU A 143 9.23 -12.77 -3.10
CA LEU A 143 8.28 -12.20 -2.15
C LEU A 143 8.56 -10.73 -1.89
N THR A 144 9.83 -10.31 -1.83
CA THR A 144 10.23 -8.91 -1.65
C THR A 144 9.78 -8.06 -2.84
N SER A 145 9.91 -8.59 -4.06
CA SER A 145 9.45 -7.91 -5.28
C SER A 145 7.93 -7.72 -5.32
N ARG A 146 7.17 -8.62 -4.69
CA ARG A 146 5.70 -8.56 -4.61
C ARG A 146 5.22 -7.70 -3.45
N ALA A 147 5.98 -7.67 -2.36
CA ALA A 147 5.69 -6.89 -1.16
C ALA A 147 5.98 -5.39 -1.32
N VAL A 148 6.39 -4.91 -2.51
CA VAL A 148 6.69 -3.49 -2.75
C VAL A 148 5.42 -2.65 -2.59
N GLY A 149 5.16 -2.24 -1.35
CA GLY A 149 4.09 -1.34 -0.96
C GLY A 149 4.40 0.13 -1.31
N GLY A 150 5.06 0.36 -2.44
CA GLY A 150 5.37 1.70 -2.96
C GLY A 150 6.20 2.56 -2.01
N SER A 151 7.20 2.01 -1.28
CA SER A 151 8.10 2.82 -0.43
C SER A 151 9.55 2.70 -0.87
N THR A 152 10.30 3.82 -0.89
CA THR A 152 11.73 3.87 -1.26
C THR A 152 12.56 2.86 -0.48
N MET A 153 12.21 2.63 0.79
CA MET A 153 12.87 1.61 1.61
C MET A 153 12.69 0.19 1.09
N HIS A 154 11.52 -0.17 0.55
CA HIS A 154 11.32 -1.51 -0.02
C HIS A 154 12.16 -1.71 -1.28
N VAL A 155 12.27 -0.65 -2.08
CA VAL A 155 13.11 -0.64 -3.27
C VAL A 155 14.59 -0.80 -2.92
N VAL A 156 15.12 0.04 -2.02
CA VAL A 156 16.52 -0.02 -1.58
C VAL A 156 16.82 -1.42 -1.05
N ARG A 157 15.92 -2.00 -0.26
CA ARG A 157 16.08 -3.35 0.26
C ARG A 157 16.03 -4.43 -0.80
N TYR A 158 15.12 -4.33 -1.77
CA TYR A 158 15.08 -5.29 -2.86
C TYR A 158 16.38 -5.31 -3.66
N VAL A 159 16.96 -4.13 -3.93
CA VAL A 159 18.25 -4.02 -4.62
C VAL A 159 19.37 -4.61 -3.76
N LEU A 160 19.56 -4.10 -2.54
CA LEU A 160 20.61 -4.56 -1.63
C LEU A 160 20.49 -6.06 -1.31
N PHE A 161 19.27 -6.59 -1.24
CA PHE A 161 19.04 -8.02 -1.06
C PHE A 161 19.44 -8.81 -2.32
N GLY A 162 19.09 -8.33 -3.52
CA GLY A 162 19.58 -8.91 -4.77
C GLY A 162 21.11 -8.88 -4.90
N GLU A 163 21.78 -7.88 -4.34
CA GLU A 163 23.25 -7.78 -4.30
C GLU A 163 23.88 -8.81 -3.37
N ALA A 164 23.33 -8.97 -2.16
CA ALA A 164 23.80 -9.95 -1.19
C ALA A 164 23.76 -11.39 -1.72
N LEU A 165 22.89 -11.67 -2.70
CA LEU A 165 22.73 -12.99 -3.32
C LEU A 165 23.65 -13.26 -4.54
N GLY A 166 24.46 -12.30 -4.96
CA GLY A 166 25.66 -12.59 -5.78
C GLY A 166 25.49 -12.73 -7.31
N GLY A 167 24.50 -12.11 -7.97
CA GLY A 167 24.36 -12.14 -9.45
C GLY A 167 24.52 -10.76 -10.11
N ALA A 168 25.59 -10.51 -10.87
CA ALA A 168 25.83 -9.22 -11.55
C ALA A 168 24.85 -8.91 -12.69
N ASP A 169 24.46 -9.93 -13.47
CA ASP A 169 23.51 -9.76 -14.57
C ASP A 169 22.05 -9.61 -14.11
N GLU A 170 21.69 -10.24 -13.00
CA GLU A 170 20.37 -10.04 -12.38
C GLU A 170 20.29 -8.71 -11.63
N ARG A 171 21.40 -8.18 -11.10
CA ARG A 171 21.49 -6.87 -10.43
C ARG A 171 20.95 -5.76 -11.33
N TYR A 172 21.42 -5.69 -12.58
CA TYR A 172 21.02 -4.66 -13.54
C TYR A 172 19.56 -4.78 -13.98
N GLN A 173 19.08 -5.99 -14.29
CA GLN A 173 17.69 -6.23 -14.69
C GLN A 173 16.69 -6.01 -13.54
N ARG A 174 17.14 -6.18 -12.29
CA ARG A 174 16.34 -5.89 -11.08
C ARG A 174 16.33 -4.40 -10.76
N LEU A 175 17.46 -3.71 -10.90
CA LEU A 175 17.55 -2.26 -10.82
C LEU A 175 16.73 -1.55 -11.88
N LEU A 176 16.69 -2.05 -13.12
CA LEU A 176 15.82 -1.50 -14.18
C LEU A 176 14.33 -1.68 -13.85
N ARG A 177 13.92 -2.85 -13.36
CA ARG A 177 12.53 -3.07 -12.92
C ARG A 177 12.14 -2.19 -11.73
N VAL A 178 13.08 -1.98 -10.81
CA VAL A 178 12.94 -1.06 -9.69
C VAL A 178 12.88 0.38 -10.16
N ARG A 179 13.74 0.80 -11.10
CA ARG A 179 13.73 2.13 -11.71
C ARG A 179 12.39 2.37 -12.38
N ASP A 180 11.94 1.46 -13.22
CA ASP A 180 10.67 1.56 -13.92
C ASP A 180 9.50 1.56 -12.92
N TYR A 181 9.58 0.79 -11.82
CA TYR A 181 8.62 0.87 -10.72
C TYR A 181 8.67 2.20 -9.96
N ILE A 182 9.84 2.75 -9.60
CA ILE A 182 9.93 4.04 -8.90
C ILE A 182 9.46 5.17 -9.81
N MET A 183 9.89 5.17 -11.08
CA MET A 183 9.52 6.16 -12.09
C MET A 183 8.02 6.15 -12.39
N THR A 184 7.34 5.01 -12.18
CA THR A 184 5.88 4.88 -12.30
C THR A 184 5.13 5.00 -10.96
N SER A 185 5.81 4.88 -9.81
CA SER A 185 5.20 4.96 -8.48
C SER A 185 5.25 6.38 -7.89
N ARG A 186 4.08 6.92 -7.51
CA ARG A 186 3.89 8.27 -6.97
C ARG A 186 4.34 8.41 -5.52
N LEU A 187 5.63 8.29 -5.27
CA LEU A 187 6.18 8.46 -3.93
C LEU A 187 6.23 9.91 -3.42
N GLY A 188 5.73 10.89 -4.18
CA GLY A 188 5.85 12.31 -3.84
C GLY A 188 7.27 12.86 -4.03
N TRP A 189 8.12 12.08 -4.70
CA TRP A 189 9.49 12.47 -5.02
C TRP A 189 9.50 13.08 -6.41
N THR A 190 10.27 14.14 -6.58
CA THR A 190 10.56 14.65 -7.92
C THR A 190 11.38 13.59 -8.66
N ARG A 191 11.27 13.56 -9.99
CA ARG A 191 12.12 12.73 -10.85
C ARG A 191 13.60 12.86 -10.47
N GLU A 192 14.02 14.07 -10.10
CA GLU A 192 15.37 14.39 -9.66
C GLU A 192 15.77 13.68 -8.36
N THR A 193 14.90 13.65 -7.35
CA THR A 193 15.21 12.94 -6.08
C THR A 193 15.30 11.42 -6.28
N THR A 194 14.46 10.86 -7.15
CA THR A 194 14.52 9.44 -7.54
C THR A 194 15.79 9.11 -8.30
N VAL A 195 16.15 9.94 -9.29
CA VAL A 195 17.36 9.77 -10.10
C VAL A 195 18.60 9.91 -9.22
N ASN A 196 18.67 10.92 -8.34
CA ASN A 196 19.79 11.10 -7.42
C ASN A 196 19.94 9.92 -6.46
N ALA A 197 18.84 9.36 -5.94
CA ALA A 197 18.90 8.16 -5.10
C ALA A 197 19.40 6.95 -5.91
N PHE A 198 18.98 6.83 -7.17
CA PHE A 198 19.41 5.73 -8.04
C PHE A 198 20.89 5.86 -8.45
N GLU A 199 21.34 7.06 -8.75
CA GLU A 199 22.74 7.40 -9.06
C GLU A 199 23.63 7.18 -7.82
N THR A 200 23.21 7.65 -6.64
CA THR A 200 23.93 7.40 -5.38
C THR A 200 24.04 5.90 -5.08
N LEU A 201 22.98 5.13 -5.38
CA LEU A 201 22.98 3.69 -5.16
C LEU A 201 23.86 2.96 -6.19
N ALA A 202 23.87 3.40 -7.44
CA ALA A 202 24.76 2.87 -8.47
C ALA A 202 26.24 3.17 -8.18
N GLU A 203 26.55 4.40 -7.73
CA GLU A 203 27.89 4.81 -7.30
C GLU A 203 28.38 4.00 -6.10
N GLY A 204 27.54 3.83 -5.07
CA GLY A 204 27.88 3.07 -3.87
C GLY A 204 28.08 1.57 -4.10
N THR A 205 27.55 1.03 -5.20
CA THR A 205 27.55 -0.40 -5.53
C THR A 205 28.50 -0.75 -6.68
N GLY A 206 29.15 0.26 -7.28
CA GLY A 206 30.06 0.09 -8.42
C GLY A 206 29.35 -0.35 -9.70
N ILE A 207 28.04 -0.12 -9.81
CA ILE A 207 27.26 -0.45 -10.99
C ILE A 207 27.40 0.69 -11.99
N GLU A 208 28.07 0.44 -13.11
CA GLU A 208 28.06 1.38 -14.24
C GLU A 208 26.63 1.50 -14.78
N LEU A 209 26.03 2.67 -14.58
CA LEU A 209 24.80 3.03 -15.28
C LEU A 209 25.13 3.15 -16.77
N PRO A 210 24.32 2.58 -17.68
CA PRO A 210 24.50 2.82 -19.11
C PRO A 210 24.53 4.33 -19.32
N GLU A 211 25.55 4.79 -20.03
CA GLU A 211 25.73 6.17 -20.47
C GLU A 211 24.35 6.72 -20.85
N ARG A 212 23.86 7.67 -20.03
CA ARG A 212 22.47 8.18 -19.99
C ARG A 212 21.69 7.67 -21.18
N ALA A 213 20.89 6.62 -21.02
CA ALA A 213 20.05 6.13 -22.10
C ALA A 213 19.20 7.32 -22.63
N GLN A 214 19.74 7.97 -23.67
CA GLN A 214 19.12 8.98 -24.52
C GLN A 214 18.04 8.35 -25.39
N ALA A 215 17.68 7.10 -25.14
CA ALA A 215 16.29 6.73 -25.23
C ALA A 215 15.53 7.49 -24.15
N GLU A 216 15.26 8.77 -24.42
CA GLU A 216 13.92 9.30 -24.28
C GLU A 216 12.94 8.29 -24.91
N ARG A 217 12.69 7.17 -24.24
CA ARG A 217 11.32 6.72 -24.21
C ARG A 217 10.65 7.82 -23.42
N PRO A 218 9.85 8.72 -24.04
CA PRO A 218 8.91 9.47 -23.24
C PRO A 218 8.25 8.42 -22.37
N VAL A 219 8.29 8.61 -21.05
CA VAL A 219 7.31 7.94 -20.20
C VAL A 219 6.01 8.38 -20.82
N THR A 220 5.44 7.56 -21.70
CA THR A 220 4.22 7.91 -22.39
C THR A 220 3.26 8.20 -21.26
N GLU A 221 2.60 9.36 -21.28
CA GLU A 221 1.65 9.81 -20.24
C GLU A 221 0.84 8.65 -19.63
N LEU A 222 0.52 7.65 -20.45
CA LEU A 222 -0.10 6.37 -20.15
C LEU A 222 0.41 5.53 -18.96
N GLU A 223 1.68 5.61 -18.52
CA GLU A 223 2.21 4.70 -17.46
C GLU A 223 2.13 5.28 -16.03
N MET A 224 1.67 6.53 -15.88
CA MET A 224 1.80 7.31 -14.63
C MET A 224 0.57 7.28 -13.70
N TYR A 225 -0.53 6.60 -14.05
CA TYR A 225 -1.81 6.78 -13.35
C TYR A 225 -2.28 5.52 -12.59
N ARG A 226 -1.86 5.32 -11.33
CA ARG A 226 -2.60 4.37 -10.47
C ARG A 226 -4.06 4.82 -10.37
N PRO A 227 -5.03 3.98 -10.73
CA PRO A 227 -6.40 4.42 -10.65
C PRO A 227 -6.85 4.64 -9.20
N ILE A 228 -7.70 5.63 -9.00
CA ILE A 228 -8.39 5.94 -7.76
C ILE A 228 -9.42 4.85 -7.53
N LEU A 229 -9.39 4.23 -6.36
CA LEU A 229 -10.42 3.29 -5.94
C LEU A 229 -11.38 3.99 -4.99
N ALA A 230 -12.65 4.04 -5.37
CA ALA A 230 -13.75 4.51 -4.52
C ALA A 230 -14.95 3.58 -4.68
N SER A 231 -15.73 3.43 -3.61
CA SER A 231 -16.96 2.63 -3.67
C SER A 231 -18.08 3.41 -4.38
N ALA A 232 -19.04 2.69 -4.98
CA ALA A 232 -20.21 3.30 -5.61
C ALA A 232 -21.00 4.19 -4.63
N GLU A 233 -21.07 3.82 -3.35
CA GLU A 233 -21.81 4.52 -2.30
C GLU A 233 -21.15 5.87 -1.94
N VAL A 234 -19.82 5.90 -1.88
CA VAL A 234 -19.06 7.15 -1.67
C VAL A 234 -19.26 8.09 -2.85
N ILE A 235 -19.15 7.58 -4.07
CA ILE A 235 -19.36 8.38 -5.29
C ILE A 235 -20.81 8.89 -5.36
N ALA A 236 -21.79 8.05 -5.02
CA ALA A 236 -23.20 8.44 -4.99
C ALA A 236 -23.47 9.55 -3.97
N ALA A 237 -22.84 9.48 -2.79
CA ALA A 237 -22.92 10.54 -1.80
C ALA A 237 -22.36 11.85 -2.39
N ASP A 238 -21.16 11.85 -2.95
CA ASP A 238 -20.57 13.05 -3.56
C ASP A 238 -21.45 13.64 -4.68
N LEU A 239 -21.99 12.80 -5.56
CA LEU A 239 -22.91 13.25 -6.62
C LEU A 239 -24.15 13.94 -6.05
N ARG A 240 -24.76 13.42 -4.97
CA ARG A 240 -25.88 14.11 -4.29
C ARG A 240 -25.44 15.47 -3.72
N ALA A 241 -24.25 15.55 -3.13
CA ALA A 241 -23.70 16.81 -2.62
C ALA A 241 -23.48 17.86 -3.74
N TYR A 242 -23.20 17.42 -4.97
CA TYR A 242 -23.10 18.28 -6.15
C TYR A 242 -24.44 18.54 -6.88
N GLY A 243 -25.55 18.00 -6.37
CA GLY A 243 -26.87 18.19 -6.97
C GLY A 243 -27.15 17.29 -8.17
N GLU A 244 -26.52 16.12 -8.25
CA GLU A 244 -26.61 15.16 -9.36
C GLU A 244 -27.36 13.86 -8.95
N PRO A 245 -28.65 13.93 -8.54
CA PRO A 245 -29.36 12.77 -8.00
C PRO A 245 -29.55 11.64 -9.01
N ALA A 246 -29.69 11.95 -10.30
CA ALA A 246 -29.83 10.95 -11.36
C ALA A 246 -28.55 10.12 -11.52
N ALA A 247 -27.39 10.77 -11.61
CA ALA A 247 -26.10 10.08 -11.66
C ALA A 247 -25.80 9.32 -10.36
N ALA A 248 -26.21 9.88 -9.20
CA ALA A 248 -26.08 9.20 -7.92
C ALA A 248 -26.92 7.91 -7.82
N ALA A 249 -28.13 7.90 -8.41
CA ALA A 249 -28.94 6.69 -8.50
C ALA A 249 -28.32 5.67 -9.46
N TRP A 250 -27.82 6.14 -10.61
CA TRP A 250 -27.18 5.29 -11.60
C TRP A 250 -25.92 4.61 -11.07
N ILE A 251 -25.00 5.33 -10.41
CA ILE A 251 -23.73 4.75 -9.97
C ILE A 251 -23.92 3.59 -8.99
N LEU A 252 -24.99 3.60 -8.19
CA LEU A 252 -25.32 2.51 -7.26
C LEU A 252 -25.67 1.21 -7.99
N VAL A 253 -26.31 1.30 -9.16
CA VAL A 253 -26.78 0.15 -9.94
C VAL A 253 -25.95 -0.13 -11.20
N CYS A 254 -24.94 0.70 -11.50
CA CYS A 254 -24.09 0.52 -12.68
C CYS A 254 -23.27 -0.79 -12.61
N SER A 255 -22.83 -1.27 -13.76
CA SER A 255 -21.98 -2.46 -13.83
C SER A 255 -20.63 -2.25 -13.11
N ASN A 256 -19.94 -3.32 -12.73
CA ASN A 256 -18.58 -3.21 -12.19
C ASN A 256 -17.59 -2.64 -13.21
N ASP A 257 -17.85 -2.86 -14.51
CA ASP A 257 -17.03 -2.33 -15.60
C ASP A 257 -17.20 -0.81 -15.73
N ASP A 258 -18.43 -0.30 -15.61
CA ASP A 258 -18.67 1.14 -15.60
C ASP A 258 -18.08 1.80 -14.36
N LEU A 259 -18.20 1.16 -13.19
CA LEU A 259 -17.56 1.65 -11.97
C LEU A 259 -16.02 1.69 -12.12
N ALA A 260 -15.42 0.69 -12.75
CA ALA A 260 -13.99 0.68 -13.06
C ALA A 260 -13.61 1.80 -14.05
N ARG A 261 -14.43 2.06 -15.08
CA ARG A 261 -14.25 3.18 -16.00
C ARG A 261 -14.35 4.53 -15.32
N VAL A 262 -15.30 4.71 -14.39
CA VAL A 262 -15.42 5.94 -13.58
C VAL A 262 -14.14 6.16 -12.78
N CYS A 263 -13.65 5.13 -12.10
CA CYS A 263 -12.39 5.19 -11.36
C CYS A 263 -11.20 5.56 -12.27
N ALA A 264 -11.11 4.98 -13.46
CA ALA A 264 -10.07 5.29 -14.44
C ALA A 264 -10.15 6.75 -14.94
N VAL A 265 -11.33 7.23 -15.35
CA VAL A 265 -11.53 8.63 -15.80
C VAL A 265 -11.24 9.62 -14.67
N ALA A 266 -11.67 9.34 -13.44
CA ALA A 266 -11.38 10.20 -12.29
C ALA A 266 -9.88 10.31 -12.05
N SER A 267 -9.15 9.22 -12.27
CA SER A 267 -7.70 9.19 -12.15
C SER A 267 -7.04 10.05 -13.19
N TRP A 268 -7.52 10.00 -14.43
CA TRP A 268 -7.05 10.90 -15.49
C TRP A 268 -7.34 12.37 -15.14
N LEU A 269 -8.54 12.68 -14.63
CA LEU A 269 -9.00 14.03 -14.27
C LEU A 269 -8.18 14.69 -13.17
N ILE A 270 -7.67 13.96 -12.19
CA ILE A 270 -6.84 14.57 -11.13
C ILE A 270 -5.57 15.21 -11.69
N TYR A 271 -5.03 14.68 -12.79
CA TYR A 271 -3.76 15.13 -13.34
C TYR A 271 -3.92 16.00 -14.58
N ASN A 272 -4.94 15.71 -15.38
CA ASN A 272 -5.14 16.33 -16.69
C ASN A 272 -6.43 17.14 -16.76
N GLY A 273 -7.28 17.07 -15.74
CA GLY A 273 -8.54 17.80 -15.68
C GLY A 273 -8.35 19.29 -15.38
N PRO A 274 -9.45 20.03 -15.24
CA PRO A 274 -9.43 21.44 -14.89
C PRO A 274 -8.74 21.66 -13.53
N THR A 275 -7.76 22.56 -13.48
CA THR A 275 -7.09 23.01 -12.26
C THR A 275 -7.63 24.36 -11.81
N ALA A 276 -7.56 24.64 -10.51
CA ALA A 276 -7.88 25.99 -10.03
C ALA A 276 -6.76 26.98 -10.44
N LYS A 277 -7.08 28.29 -10.45
CA LYS A 277 -6.15 29.35 -10.86
C LYS A 277 -4.89 29.44 -9.99
N ASP A 278 -4.97 28.95 -8.77
CA ASP A 278 -3.84 28.86 -7.83
C ASP A 278 -2.94 27.63 -8.07
N GLY A 279 -3.24 26.83 -9.09
CA GLY A 279 -2.51 25.59 -9.40
C GLY A 279 -2.88 24.42 -8.50
N SER A 280 -3.87 24.57 -7.60
CA SER A 280 -4.31 23.45 -6.78
C SER A 280 -4.99 22.36 -7.61
N SER A 281 -4.65 21.11 -7.30
CA SER A 281 -5.25 19.94 -7.94
C SER A 281 -6.73 19.81 -7.60
N MET A 282 -7.50 19.24 -8.53
CA MET A 282 -8.92 18.95 -8.33
C MET A 282 -9.13 18.05 -7.11
N PHE A 283 -10.09 18.39 -6.25
CA PHE A 283 -10.50 17.52 -5.15
C PHE A 283 -10.97 16.15 -5.68
N LEU A 284 -10.58 15.09 -4.97
CA LEU A 284 -10.92 13.70 -5.31
C LEU A 284 -12.42 13.49 -5.57
N ALA A 285 -13.26 14.05 -4.71
CA ALA A 285 -14.73 14.00 -4.84
C ALA A 285 -15.24 14.65 -6.13
N THR A 286 -14.64 15.77 -6.55
CA THR A 286 -14.98 16.45 -7.81
C THR A 286 -14.60 15.59 -9.00
N ALA A 287 -13.39 15.00 -9.00
CA ALA A 287 -12.90 14.16 -10.08
C ALA A 287 -13.77 12.90 -10.27
N LEU A 288 -14.12 12.22 -9.18
CA LEU A 288 -15.02 11.06 -9.19
C LEU A 288 -16.42 11.43 -9.69
N SER A 289 -16.95 12.57 -9.28
CA SER A 289 -18.29 13.03 -9.69
C SER A 289 -18.35 13.39 -11.17
N LEU A 290 -17.35 14.12 -11.69
CA LEU A 290 -17.24 14.45 -13.11
C LEU A 290 -17.07 13.19 -13.97
N ALA A 291 -16.23 12.25 -13.52
CA ALA A 291 -16.04 10.98 -14.18
C ALA A 291 -17.34 10.15 -14.24
N ALA A 292 -18.10 10.10 -13.15
CA ALA A 292 -19.38 9.39 -13.11
C ALA A 292 -20.39 9.97 -14.10
N ILE A 293 -20.50 11.30 -14.19
CA ILE A 293 -21.36 11.97 -15.17
C ILE A 293 -20.91 11.65 -16.60
N TYR A 294 -19.61 11.76 -16.87
CA TYR A 294 -19.07 11.51 -18.20
C TYR A 294 -19.34 10.09 -18.68
N ILE A 295 -19.14 9.07 -17.82
CA ILE A 295 -19.44 7.69 -18.17
C ILE A 295 -20.94 7.45 -18.32
N HIS A 296 -21.75 8.03 -17.43
CA HIS A 296 -23.21 7.88 -17.45
C HIS A 296 -23.86 8.52 -18.69
N GLU A 297 -23.45 9.73 -19.02
CA GLU A 297 -24.09 10.56 -20.06
C GLU A 297 -23.35 10.45 -21.41
N ALA A 298 -22.20 9.78 -21.45
CA ALA A 298 -21.32 9.68 -22.61
C ALA A 298 -20.91 11.03 -23.22
N ALA A 299 -20.93 12.10 -22.43
CA ALA A 299 -20.57 13.45 -22.82
C ALA A 299 -19.98 14.23 -21.63
N PRO A 300 -18.91 15.03 -21.83
CA PRO A 300 -18.31 15.83 -20.77
C PRO A 300 -19.18 17.07 -20.47
N ARG A 301 -19.40 17.36 -19.19
CA ARG A 301 -20.03 18.61 -18.73
C ARG A 301 -19.58 18.97 -17.31
N ASP A 302 -19.83 20.22 -16.93
CA ASP A 302 -19.67 20.68 -15.56
C ASP A 302 -20.70 20.04 -14.59
N LEU A 303 -20.33 19.97 -13.31
CA LEU A 303 -21.25 19.62 -12.23
C LEU A 303 -22.34 20.69 -12.08
N LYS A 304 -23.58 20.29 -11.76
CA LYS A 304 -24.69 21.23 -11.48
C LYS A 304 -24.37 22.25 -10.39
N ARG A 305 -23.45 21.92 -9.48
CA ARG A 305 -22.94 22.83 -8.45
C ARG A 305 -21.42 22.79 -8.42
N ALA A 306 -20.80 23.96 -8.36
CA ALA A 306 -19.36 24.06 -8.15
C ALA A 306 -18.93 23.66 -6.73
N ARG A 307 -19.83 23.83 -5.74
CA ARG A 307 -19.56 23.55 -4.32
C ARG A 307 -20.50 22.47 -3.78
N ARG A 308 -19.92 21.52 -3.03
CA ARG A 308 -20.67 20.49 -2.30
C ARG A 308 -21.57 21.12 -1.25
N VAL A 309 -22.83 20.69 -1.19
CA VAL A 309 -23.63 20.89 0.01
C VAL A 309 -23.28 19.82 1.03
N ARG A 310 -23.38 20.16 2.33
CA ARG A 310 -23.25 19.16 3.38
C ARG A 310 -24.39 18.16 3.23
N ILE A 311 -24.03 16.89 3.07
CA ILE A 311 -24.96 15.77 3.11
C ILE A 311 -24.65 14.94 4.35
N GLU A 312 -25.62 14.15 4.79
CA GLU A 312 -25.39 13.15 5.82
C GLU A 312 -24.32 12.15 5.34
N GLU A 313 -23.41 11.80 6.24
CA GLU A 313 -22.37 10.83 5.96
C GLU A 313 -22.99 9.46 5.66
N VAL A 314 -22.36 8.69 4.78
CA VAL A 314 -22.77 7.30 4.52
C VAL A 314 -22.69 6.55 5.86
N PRO A 315 -23.79 5.97 6.37
CA PRO A 315 -23.78 5.29 7.65
C PRO A 315 -22.68 4.24 7.70
N SER A 316 -21.90 4.26 8.79
CA SER A 316 -20.90 3.25 9.06
C SER A 316 -21.55 1.86 9.04
N GLY A 317 -20.96 0.92 8.30
CA GLY A 317 -21.48 -0.44 8.12
C GLY A 317 -22.36 -0.64 6.89
N THR A 318 -22.61 0.41 6.09
CA THR A 318 -23.22 0.22 4.76
C THR A 318 -22.28 -0.62 3.89
N PRO A 319 -22.72 -1.76 3.32
CA PRO A 319 -21.90 -2.54 2.40
C PRO A 319 -21.38 -1.66 1.25
N GLN A 320 -20.09 -1.72 0.98
CA GLN A 320 -19.45 -0.90 -0.04
C GLN A 320 -19.12 -1.74 -1.28
N ARG A 321 -19.57 -1.28 -2.45
CA ARG A 321 -19.25 -1.93 -3.74
C ARG A 321 -18.07 -1.23 -4.39
N PHE A 322 -16.95 -1.94 -4.48
CA PHE A 322 -15.75 -1.52 -5.21
C PHE A 322 -15.71 -2.16 -6.61
N PRO A 323 -15.01 -1.54 -7.58
CA PRO A 323 -14.76 -2.19 -8.87
C PRO A 323 -14.01 -3.51 -8.67
N SER A 324 -14.28 -4.51 -9.51
CA SER A 324 -13.59 -5.79 -9.43
C SER A 324 -12.11 -5.61 -9.79
N SER A 325 -11.22 -6.35 -9.12
CA SER A 325 -9.78 -6.32 -9.39
C SER A 325 -9.43 -6.67 -10.84
N HIS A 326 -10.24 -7.52 -11.48
CA HIS A 326 -10.07 -7.94 -12.88
C HIS A 326 -10.51 -6.87 -13.89
N GLY A 327 -11.67 -6.23 -13.66
CA GLY A 327 -12.12 -5.12 -14.52
C GLY A 327 -11.17 -3.91 -14.43
N TYR A 328 -10.57 -3.73 -13.26
CA TYR A 328 -9.60 -2.68 -12.98
C TYR A 328 -8.29 -2.79 -13.77
N THR A 329 -7.77 -4.00 -13.97
CA THR A 329 -6.53 -4.22 -14.76
C THR A 329 -6.79 -4.20 -16.27
N ALA A 330 -8.03 -4.47 -16.70
CA ALA A 330 -8.37 -4.59 -18.11
C ALA A 330 -8.66 -3.24 -18.80
N VAL A 331 -9.04 -2.20 -18.06
CA VAL A 331 -9.26 -0.87 -18.63
C VAL A 331 -7.90 -0.17 -18.75
N ALA A 332 -7.35 -0.10 -19.97
CA ALA A 332 -6.19 0.75 -20.21
C ALA A 332 -6.52 2.19 -19.74
N GLN A 333 -5.60 2.80 -18.98
CA GLN A 333 -5.89 3.97 -18.11
C GLN A 333 -6.47 5.19 -18.86
N ASN A 334 -6.27 5.28 -20.18
CA ASN A 334 -6.78 6.35 -21.04
C ASN A 334 -7.94 5.93 -21.95
N TYR A 335 -8.28 4.64 -22.00
CA TYR A 335 -9.29 4.09 -22.90
C TYR A 335 -10.68 4.74 -22.77
N PRO A 336 -11.18 5.10 -21.57
CA PRO A 336 -12.49 5.72 -21.48
C PRO A 336 -12.49 7.23 -21.81
N VAL A 337 -11.34 7.94 -21.73
CA VAL A 337 -11.30 9.40 -21.94
C VAL A 337 -11.10 9.72 -23.42
N ARG A 338 -12.22 9.89 -24.13
CA ARG A 338 -12.25 10.27 -25.55
C ARG A 338 -11.80 11.71 -25.77
N ASP A 339 -11.49 12.05 -27.03
CA ASP A 339 -10.96 13.37 -27.41
C ASP A 339 -11.91 14.53 -27.11
N ASP A 340 -13.22 14.29 -27.12
CA ASP A 340 -14.23 15.29 -26.75
C ASP A 340 -14.10 15.72 -25.28
N ALA A 341 -13.90 14.76 -24.37
CA ALA A 341 -13.67 15.02 -22.96
C ALA A 341 -12.35 15.74 -22.71
N ARG A 342 -11.28 15.32 -23.41
CA ARG A 342 -9.98 16.01 -23.37
C ARG A 342 -10.10 17.46 -23.82
N ALA A 343 -10.74 17.70 -24.97
CA ALA A 343 -10.93 19.03 -25.51
C ALA A 343 -11.82 19.91 -24.61
N TYR A 344 -12.87 19.35 -24.03
CA TYR A 344 -13.77 20.08 -23.12
C TYR A 344 -13.02 20.57 -21.88
N TRP A 345 -12.32 19.68 -21.19
CA TRP A 345 -11.63 20.01 -19.94
C TRP A 345 -10.33 20.80 -20.14
N ALA A 346 -9.64 20.64 -21.28
CA ALA A 346 -8.50 21.50 -21.62
C ALA A 346 -8.91 22.97 -21.77
N ARG A 347 -10.08 23.26 -22.36
CA ARG A 347 -10.58 24.65 -22.49
C ARG A 347 -10.85 25.30 -21.14
N ALA A 348 -11.32 24.53 -20.16
CA ALA A 348 -11.59 25.04 -18.82
C ALA A 348 -10.33 25.53 -18.10
N GLN A 349 -9.14 24.99 -18.41
CA GLN A 349 -7.86 25.45 -17.85
C GLN A 349 -7.47 26.85 -18.36
N SER A 350 -8.00 27.27 -19.51
CA SER A 350 -7.65 28.56 -20.15
C SER A 350 -8.51 29.75 -19.67
N ARG A 351 -9.49 29.53 -18.79
CA ARG A 351 -10.42 30.54 -18.26
C ARG A 351 -10.06 30.95 -16.84
#